data_AF-A0A9E4BYI9-F1
#
_entry.id   AF-A0A9E4BYI9-F1
#
_cell.length_a   1.000
_cell.length_b   1.000
_cell.length_c   1.000
_cell.angle_alpha   90.00
_cell.angle_beta   90.00
_cell.angle_gamma   90.00
#
_symmetry.space_group_name_H-M   'P 1'
#
loop_
_entity.id
_entity.type
_entity.pdbx_description
1 polymer ?
#
loop_
_entity_poly.entity_id
_entity_poly.type
_entity_poly.pdbx_seq_one_letter_code
_entity_poly.pdbx_strand_id
1 'polypeptide(L)'
;MSRHFLRRQWRLIIGGAPDSDSPISPRTAALLGLVGLTYMTGFLWASGLSLIWSIIFLLVALVIFFGIARLLAQTGIGRLRAPASVPPILTNLVGTAPFGAQGLSAMGLSMVWTADLQLFLMGTLAHAFKVCEPARLKISGRKLVFFLSAAMIVGLITTMVCYIWLGYRHGYFVSSPQYHWSWVANSINNPNPAEPLVAVFLAIGAGLAGLLALAQYRFAGWPLHPVGLGIALTNTVSIDWFGIFLAWLIKLLALRYGGIRLYRTLLPFFIGLILGTCVGVGGAALVYAFYYY
;
A
#
# COMPACT_ATOMS: atom_id res chain seq x y z
N MET A 1 -2.74 -19.45 -16.11
CA MET A 1 -1.72 -19.56 -15.03
C MET A 1 -2.31 -19.64 -13.61
N SER A 2 -3.33 -18.85 -13.22
CA SER A 2 -3.79 -18.76 -11.80
C SER A 2 -4.48 -20.01 -11.22
N ARG A 3 -5.34 -20.70 -11.97
CA ARG A 3 -6.13 -21.85 -11.45
C ARG A 3 -5.26 -23.03 -11.02
N HIS A 4 -4.24 -23.38 -11.80
CA HIS A 4 -3.30 -24.46 -11.46
C HIS A 4 -2.42 -24.10 -10.26
N PHE A 5 -2.02 -22.83 -10.15
CA PHE A 5 -1.27 -22.33 -9.00
C PHE A 5 -2.08 -22.42 -7.71
N LEU A 6 -3.32 -21.91 -7.71
CA LEU A 6 -4.21 -22.00 -6.53
C LEU A 6 -4.48 -23.44 -6.13
N ARG A 7 -4.73 -24.33 -7.09
CA ARG A 7 -4.93 -25.77 -6.81
C ARG A 7 -3.68 -26.43 -6.24
N ARG A 8 -2.49 -26.05 -6.70
CA ARG A 8 -1.20 -26.51 -6.14
C ARG A 8 -1.02 -26.02 -4.71
N GLN A 9 -1.25 -24.74 -4.44
CA GLN A 9 -1.15 -24.16 -3.11
C GLN A 9 -2.14 -24.79 -2.13
N TRP A 10 -3.39 -25.01 -2.56
CA TRP A 10 -4.40 -25.71 -1.76
C TRP A 10 -3.99 -27.14 -1.40
N ARG A 11 -3.40 -27.88 -2.35
CA ARG A 11 -2.84 -29.22 -2.09
C ARG A 11 -1.65 -29.18 -1.13
N LEU A 12 -0.81 -28.15 -1.17
CA LEU A 12 0.28 -27.98 -0.21
C LEU A 12 -0.24 -27.62 1.19
N ILE A 13 -1.31 -26.83 1.28
CA ILE A 13 -2.00 -26.50 2.53
C ILE A 13 -2.61 -27.75 3.16
N ILE A 14 -3.24 -28.63 2.38
CA ILE A 14 -3.86 -29.85 2.93
C ILE A 14 -2.84 -30.98 3.11
N GLY A 15 -1.90 -31.14 2.18
CA GLY A 15 -0.98 -32.29 2.10
C GLY A 15 0.31 -32.16 2.90
N GLY A 16 0.76 -30.94 3.24
CA GLY A 16 1.86 -30.74 4.19
C GLY A 16 3.25 -31.01 3.68
N ALA A 17 3.40 -31.20 2.37
CA ALA A 17 4.70 -31.30 1.75
C ALA A 17 5.49 -29.99 1.98
N PRO A 18 6.73 -30.06 2.48
CA PRO A 18 7.60 -28.88 2.57
C PRO A 18 7.92 -28.41 1.15
N ASP A 19 7.52 -27.18 0.82
CA ASP A 19 7.88 -26.52 -0.43
C ASP A 19 9.24 -25.83 -0.22
N SER A 20 10.30 -26.34 -0.85
CA SER A 20 11.67 -25.84 -0.69
C SER A 20 11.89 -24.45 -1.28
N ASP A 21 11.09 -24.08 -2.28
CA ASP A 21 11.24 -22.83 -3.03
C ASP A 21 10.47 -21.66 -2.41
N SER A 22 9.50 -21.94 -1.53
CA SER A 22 8.66 -20.91 -0.93
C SER A 22 9.29 -20.33 0.34
N PRO A 23 9.40 -19.00 0.47
CA PRO A 23 10.04 -18.37 1.63
C PRO A 23 9.28 -18.62 2.93
N ILE A 24 7.96 -18.82 2.88
CA ILE A 24 7.10 -19.21 4.00
C ILE A 24 6.28 -20.42 3.56
N SER A 25 6.04 -21.37 4.47
CA SER A 25 5.19 -22.52 4.13
C SER A 25 3.76 -22.05 3.83
N PRO A 26 3.09 -22.56 2.78
CA PRO A 26 1.73 -22.15 2.45
C PRO A 26 0.73 -22.34 3.61
N ARG A 27 0.93 -23.39 4.42
CA ARG A 27 0.14 -23.66 5.63
C ARG A 27 0.28 -22.56 6.67
N THR A 28 1.50 -22.19 7.03
CA THR A 28 1.74 -21.14 8.03
C THR A 28 1.24 -19.80 7.54
N ALA A 29 1.38 -19.50 6.24
CA ALA A 29 0.85 -18.27 5.66
C ALA A 29 -0.69 -18.22 5.73
N ALA A 30 -1.37 -19.33 5.40
CA ALA A 30 -2.82 -19.42 5.48
C ALA A 30 -3.33 -19.30 6.92
N LEU A 31 -2.67 -19.97 7.88
CA LEU A 31 -3.04 -19.92 9.29
C LEU A 31 -2.83 -18.52 9.87
N LEU A 32 -1.68 -17.89 9.62
CA LEU A 32 -1.43 -16.50 10.04
C LEU A 32 -2.40 -15.52 9.41
N GLY A 33 -2.75 -15.72 8.14
CA GLY A 33 -3.79 -14.94 7.46
C GLY A 33 -5.14 -15.09 8.13
N LEU A 34 -5.58 -16.31 8.45
CA LEU A 34 -6.86 -16.56 9.11
C LEU A 34 -6.90 -15.96 10.53
N VAL A 35 -5.84 -16.18 11.32
CA VAL A 35 -5.71 -15.59 12.67
C VAL A 35 -5.70 -14.06 12.60
N GLY A 36 -5.01 -13.48 11.63
CA GLY A 36 -4.99 -12.03 11.42
C GLY A 36 -6.37 -11.48 11.05
N LEU A 37 -7.11 -12.17 10.17
CA LEU A 37 -8.46 -11.77 9.78
C LEU A 37 -9.45 -11.86 10.95
N THR A 38 -9.41 -12.94 11.73
CA THR A 38 -10.29 -13.08 12.89
C THR A 38 -9.96 -12.06 13.96
N TYR A 39 -8.68 -11.84 14.25
CA TYR A 39 -8.22 -10.82 15.20
C TYR A 39 -8.67 -9.42 14.77
N MET A 40 -8.41 -9.02 13.52
CA MET A 40 -8.80 -7.69 13.03
C MET A 40 -10.31 -7.50 12.99
N THR A 41 -11.07 -8.54 12.65
CA THR A 41 -12.54 -8.48 12.68
C THR A 41 -13.03 -8.28 14.12
N GLY A 42 -12.47 -9.03 15.06
CA GLY A 42 -12.77 -8.89 16.49
C GLY A 42 -12.37 -7.52 17.03
N PHE A 43 -11.23 -6.98 16.61
CA PHE A 43 -10.76 -5.65 17.00
C PHE A 43 -11.69 -4.54 16.49
N LEU A 44 -12.11 -4.59 15.22
CA LEU A 44 -13.07 -3.62 14.66
C LEU A 44 -14.45 -3.74 15.30
N TRP A 45 -14.87 -4.96 15.64
CA TRP A 45 -16.13 -5.17 16.36
C TRP A 45 -16.06 -4.60 17.78
N ALA A 46 -14.97 -4.87 18.50
CA ALA A 46 -14.75 -4.36 19.85
C ALA A 46 -14.59 -2.83 19.90
N SER A 47 -14.09 -2.19 18.84
CA SER A 47 -14.02 -0.73 18.75
C SER A 47 -15.36 -0.06 18.47
N GLY A 48 -16.41 -0.84 18.18
CA GLY A 48 -17.80 -0.37 18.08
C GLY A 48 -18.39 -0.38 16.67
N LEU A 49 -17.71 -0.97 15.69
CA LEU A 49 -18.27 -1.23 14.36
C LEU A 49 -19.11 -2.51 14.39
N SER A 50 -20.27 -2.55 13.70
CA SER A 50 -21.05 -3.80 13.65
C SER A 50 -20.26 -4.93 12.99
N LEU A 51 -20.52 -6.19 13.37
CA LEU A 51 -19.78 -7.35 12.86
C LEU A 51 -19.78 -7.44 11.31
N ILE A 52 -20.94 -7.18 10.69
CA ILE A 52 -21.08 -7.19 9.23
C ILE A 52 -20.19 -6.11 8.60
N TRP A 53 -20.25 -4.89 9.15
CA TRP A 53 -19.44 -3.77 8.67
C TRP A 53 -17.93 -4.00 8.91
N SER A 54 -17.53 -4.66 10.00
CA SER A 54 -16.14 -5.05 10.24
C SER A 54 -15.59 -6.00 9.17
N ILE A 55 -16.38 -6.99 8.76
CA ILE A 55 -16.00 -7.93 7.70
C ILE A 55 -15.91 -7.20 6.35
N ILE A 56 -16.91 -6.40 6.00
CA ILE A 56 -16.93 -5.62 4.74
C ILE A 56 -15.74 -4.65 4.70
N PHE A 57 -15.48 -3.95 5.81
CA PHE A 57 -14.36 -3.01 5.95
C PHE A 57 -13.02 -3.69 5.67
N LEU A 58 -12.79 -4.86 6.27
CA LEU A 58 -11.55 -5.62 6.04
C LEU A 58 -11.44 -6.14 4.61
N LEU A 59 -12.53 -6.62 4.01
CA LEU A 59 -12.52 -7.08 2.62
C LEU A 59 -12.16 -5.95 1.66
N VAL A 60 -12.76 -4.76 1.83
CA VAL A 60 -12.45 -3.58 1.02
C VAL A 60 -10.98 -3.17 1.22
N ALA A 61 -10.50 -3.12 2.47
CA ALA A 61 -9.11 -2.80 2.77
C ALA A 61 -8.13 -3.78 2.08
N LEU A 62 -8.40 -5.08 2.11
CA LEU A 62 -7.57 -6.10 1.48
C LEU A 62 -7.58 -6.01 -0.05
N VAL A 63 -8.73 -5.71 -0.66
CA VAL A 63 -8.81 -5.46 -2.11
C VAL A 63 -7.93 -4.28 -2.50
N ILE A 64 -7.94 -3.19 -1.71
CA ILE A 64 -7.07 -2.03 -1.93
C ILE A 64 -5.60 -2.42 -1.73
N PHE A 65 -5.25 -3.13 -0.67
CA PHE A 65 -3.87 -3.55 -0.41
C PHE A 65 -3.33 -4.42 -1.54
N PHE A 66 -4.15 -5.38 -2.01
CA PHE A 66 -3.80 -6.27 -3.11
C PHE A 66 -3.68 -5.50 -4.43
N GLY A 67 -4.60 -4.58 -4.70
CA GLY A 67 -4.56 -3.69 -5.84
C GLY A 67 -3.25 -2.89 -5.87
N ILE A 68 -2.92 -2.21 -4.79
CA ILE A 68 -1.71 -1.38 -4.69
C ILE A 68 -0.44 -2.24 -4.77
N ALA A 69 -0.38 -3.39 -4.07
CA ALA A 69 0.78 -4.28 -4.14
C ALA A 69 1.02 -4.78 -5.56
N ARG A 70 -0.06 -5.12 -6.28
CA ARG A 70 0.01 -5.52 -7.69
C ARG A 70 0.49 -4.37 -8.58
N LEU A 71 -0.03 -3.17 -8.39
CA LEU A 71 0.42 -1.97 -9.13
C LEU A 71 1.90 -1.69 -8.86
N LEU A 72 2.33 -1.82 -7.61
CA LEU A 72 3.72 -1.64 -7.19
C LEU A 72 4.65 -2.68 -7.86
N ALA A 73 4.25 -3.94 -7.85
CA ALA A 73 4.99 -5.03 -8.49
C ALA A 73 5.05 -4.91 -10.02
N GLN A 74 4.00 -4.37 -10.66
CA GLN A 74 3.96 -4.17 -12.11
C GLN A 74 4.78 -2.97 -12.58
N THR A 75 4.73 -1.87 -11.83
CA THR A 75 5.36 -0.60 -12.23
C THR A 75 6.80 -0.49 -11.76
N GLY A 76 7.18 -1.23 -10.71
CA GLY A 76 8.48 -1.06 -10.07
C GLY A 76 8.61 0.27 -9.32
N ILE A 77 7.53 1.03 -9.16
CA ILE A 77 7.54 2.27 -8.37
C ILE A 77 7.83 1.89 -6.91
N GLY A 78 8.68 2.65 -6.24
CA GLY A 78 9.12 2.34 -4.87
C GLY A 78 8.12 2.73 -3.78
N ARG A 79 7.26 3.71 -4.04
CA ARG A 79 6.21 4.19 -3.13
C ARG A 79 4.95 4.50 -3.91
N LEU A 80 3.79 4.08 -3.43
CA LEU A 80 2.51 4.44 -4.04
C LEU A 80 1.48 4.58 -2.93
N ARG A 81 0.86 5.75 -2.84
CA ARG A 81 -0.24 6.00 -1.91
C ARG A 81 -1.57 5.53 -2.51
N ALA A 82 -2.44 4.91 -1.71
CA ALA A 82 -3.82 4.63 -2.12
C ALA A 82 -4.52 5.90 -2.62
N PRO A 83 -5.28 5.84 -3.73
CA PRO A 83 -6.06 7.00 -4.22
C PRO A 83 -7.16 7.42 -3.24
N ALA A 84 -7.73 6.46 -2.51
CA ALA A 84 -8.85 6.68 -1.62
C ALA A 84 -8.72 5.82 -0.36
N SER A 85 -9.20 6.38 0.75
CA SER A 85 -9.23 5.76 2.07
C SER A 85 -10.48 4.89 2.25
N VAL A 86 -10.38 3.81 3.04
CA VAL A 86 -11.51 2.88 3.25
C VAL A 86 -12.72 3.56 3.92
N PRO A 87 -12.57 4.38 4.98
CA PRO A 87 -13.74 4.95 5.64
C PRO A 87 -14.61 5.85 4.75
N PRO A 88 -14.04 6.85 4.02
CA PRO A 88 -14.82 7.66 3.10
C PRO A 88 -15.47 6.85 1.96
N ILE A 89 -14.83 5.78 1.47
CA ILE A 89 -15.45 4.91 0.44
C ILE A 89 -16.75 4.32 0.98
N LEU A 90 -16.73 3.76 2.19
CA LEU A 90 -17.90 3.11 2.78
C LEU A 90 -18.99 4.11 3.17
N THR A 91 -18.62 5.24 3.78
CA THR A 91 -19.60 6.26 4.17
C THR A 91 -20.24 6.95 2.99
N ASN A 92 -19.52 7.15 1.87
CA ASN A 92 -20.11 7.75 0.68
C ASN A 92 -20.98 6.76 -0.11
N LEU A 93 -20.64 5.46 -0.13
CA LEU A 93 -21.42 4.44 -0.83
C LEU A 93 -22.74 4.08 -0.11
N VAL A 94 -22.73 4.04 1.22
CA VAL A 94 -23.86 3.53 2.02
C VAL A 94 -24.47 4.61 2.93
N GLY A 95 -23.85 5.78 3.03
CA GLY A 95 -24.23 6.83 3.97
C GLY A 95 -23.61 6.60 5.36
N THR A 96 -23.74 7.59 6.25
CA THR A 96 -23.18 7.51 7.61
C THR A 96 -24.11 6.82 8.62
N ALA A 97 -25.41 6.78 8.33
CA ALA A 97 -26.43 6.24 9.23
C ALA A 97 -26.22 4.78 9.69
N PRO A 98 -25.81 3.82 8.82
CA PRO A 98 -25.61 2.42 9.22
C PRO A 98 -24.46 2.18 10.21
N PHE A 99 -23.54 3.14 10.32
CA PHE A 99 -22.35 3.02 11.17
C PHE A 99 -22.58 3.62 12.56
N GLY A 100 -23.41 4.66 12.66
CA GLY A 100 -23.62 5.43 13.90
C GLY A 100 -22.35 6.15 14.38
N ALA A 101 -22.47 6.95 15.45
CA ALA A 101 -21.35 7.73 15.96
C ALA A 101 -20.17 6.87 16.45
N GLN A 102 -20.47 5.74 17.10
CA GLN A 102 -19.46 4.81 17.59
C GLN A 102 -18.72 4.12 16.43
N GLY A 103 -19.43 3.65 15.40
CA GLY A 103 -18.82 3.02 14.23
C GLY A 103 -17.99 4.00 13.40
N LEU A 104 -18.44 5.26 13.24
CA LEU A 104 -17.64 6.31 12.60
C LEU A 104 -16.34 6.60 13.36
N SER A 105 -16.39 6.59 14.70
CA SER A 105 -15.20 6.76 15.54
C SER A 105 -14.24 5.57 15.40
N ALA A 106 -14.76 4.34 15.36
CA ALA A 106 -13.98 3.13 15.10
C ALA A 106 -13.29 3.15 13.73
N MET A 107 -13.99 3.63 12.70
CA MET A 107 -13.44 3.82 11.36
C MET A 107 -12.37 4.93 11.32
N GLY A 108 -12.57 6.01 12.08
CA GLY A 108 -11.58 7.08 12.27
C GLY A 108 -10.28 6.57 12.90
N LEU A 109 -10.36 5.77 13.96
CA LEU A 109 -9.19 5.10 14.56
C LEU A 109 -8.48 4.19 13.54
N SER A 110 -9.24 3.56 12.65
CA SER A 110 -8.73 2.67 11.61
C SER A 110 -8.08 3.41 10.44
N MET A 111 -8.26 4.74 10.32
CA MET A 111 -7.61 5.53 9.27
C MET A 111 -6.09 5.48 9.34
N VAL A 112 -5.50 5.24 10.52
CA VAL A 112 -4.05 5.11 10.70
C VAL A 112 -3.42 4.10 9.72
N TRP A 113 -4.13 3.01 9.43
CA TRP A 113 -3.65 1.95 8.55
C TRP A 113 -4.50 1.78 7.28
N THR A 114 -5.60 2.54 7.12
CA THR A 114 -6.47 2.46 5.93
C THR A 114 -6.60 3.75 5.11
N ALA A 115 -6.11 4.88 5.62
CA ALA A 115 -6.17 6.16 4.90
C ALA A 115 -4.91 6.46 4.07
N ASP A 116 -3.73 6.24 4.67
CA ASP A 116 -2.45 6.69 4.15
C ASP A 116 -1.53 5.50 3.79
N LEU A 117 -2.02 4.66 2.89
CA LEU A 117 -1.34 3.43 2.48
C LEU A 117 -0.17 3.72 1.55
N GLN A 118 0.97 4.11 2.12
CA GLN A 118 2.20 4.38 1.36
C GLN A 118 3.31 3.36 1.63
N LEU A 119 3.42 2.91 2.89
CA LEU A 119 4.39 1.89 3.32
C LEU A 119 3.63 0.78 4.04
N PHE A 120 3.43 -0.34 3.35
CA PHE A 120 2.77 -1.51 3.92
C PHE A 120 3.53 -2.77 3.56
N LEU A 121 3.50 -3.72 4.48
CA LEU A 121 4.38 -4.90 4.46
C LEU A 121 4.24 -5.73 3.18
N MET A 122 3.03 -5.84 2.62
CA MET A 122 2.80 -6.64 1.42
C MET A 122 3.51 -6.06 0.18
N GLY A 123 3.52 -4.74 0.00
CA GLY A 123 4.22 -4.09 -1.10
C GLY A 123 5.74 -4.16 -0.94
N THR A 124 6.25 -3.91 0.27
CA THR A 124 7.69 -3.95 0.55
C THR A 124 8.25 -5.36 0.45
N LEU A 125 7.53 -6.38 0.94
CA LEU A 125 7.92 -7.79 0.79
C LEU A 125 7.94 -8.24 -0.68
N ALA A 126 7.01 -7.77 -1.52
CA ALA A 126 7.01 -8.11 -2.94
C ALA A 126 8.31 -7.66 -3.65
N HIS A 127 8.76 -6.43 -3.36
CA HIS A 127 10.04 -5.92 -3.86
C HIS A 127 11.24 -6.64 -3.24
N ALA A 128 11.21 -6.87 -1.94
CA ALA A 128 12.31 -7.53 -1.22
C ALA A 128 12.53 -8.97 -1.73
N PHE A 129 11.45 -9.73 -1.94
CA PHE A 129 11.54 -11.06 -2.54
C PHE A 129 12.08 -11.02 -3.96
N LYS A 130 11.71 -10.02 -4.77
CA LYS A 130 12.24 -9.86 -6.12
C LYS A 130 13.74 -9.57 -6.14
N VAL A 131 14.25 -8.81 -5.17
CA VAL A 131 15.69 -8.54 -5.02
C VAL A 131 16.47 -9.78 -4.60
N CYS A 132 15.84 -10.73 -3.89
CA CYS A 132 16.46 -11.99 -3.48
C CYS A 132 16.35 -13.12 -4.51
N GLU A 133 15.52 -12.98 -5.54
CA GLU A 133 15.35 -13.97 -6.62
C GLU A 133 16.60 -14.17 -7.52
N PRO A 134 17.46 -13.17 -7.80
CA PRO A 134 18.71 -13.40 -8.52
C PRO A 134 19.60 -14.36 -7.73
N ALA A 135 20.01 -15.46 -8.37
CA ALA A 135 20.78 -16.59 -7.82
C ALA A 135 22.12 -16.27 -7.11
N ARG A 136 22.46 -14.99 -6.92
CA ARG A 136 23.69 -14.52 -6.25
C ARG A 136 23.51 -14.23 -4.75
N LEU A 137 22.29 -13.92 -4.28
CA LEU A 137 22.05 -13.62 -2.87
C LEU A 137 21.49 -14.87 -2.16
N LYS A 138 22.34 -15.60 -1.43
CA LYS A 138 21.93 -16.75 -0.58
C LYS A 138 21.16 -16.31 0.68
N ILE A 139 20.21 -15.38 0.56
CA ILE A 139 19.42 -14.88 1.67
C ILE A 139 18.17 -15.77 1.78
N SER A 140 18.00 -16.43 2.93
CA SER A 140 16.78 -17.18 3.21
C SER A 140 15.60 -16.21 3.31
N GLY A 141 14.55 -16.42 2.51
CA GLY A 141 13.36 -15.59 2.54
C GLY A 141 12.67 -15.53 3.91
N ARG A 142 12.83 -16.54 4.76
CA ARG A 142 12.37 -16.52 6.17
C ARG A 142 13.06 -15.44 6.98
N LYS A 143 14.39 -15.34 6.86
CA LYS A 143 15.18 -14.30 7.54
C LYS A 143 14.76 -12.92 7.04
N LEU A 144 14.53 -12.78 5.74
CA LEU A 144 14.09 -11.51 5.14
C LEU A 144 12.74 -11.06 5.71
N VAL A 145 11.75 -11.96 5.76
CA VAL A 145 10.43 -11.68 6.36
C VAL A 145 10.58 -11.30 7.82
N PHE A 146 11.40 -12.04 8.58
CA PHE A 146 11.65 -11.77 9.98
C PHE A 146 12.26 -10.38 10.19
N PHE A 147 13.35 -10.04 9.49
CA PHE A 147 14.02 -8.75 9.62
C PHE A 147 13.15 -7.58 9.17
N LEU A 148 12.40 -7.72 8.06
CA LEU A 148 11.50 -6.66 7.60
C LEU A 148 10.32 -6.46 8.55
N SER A 149 9.76 -7.54 9.10
CA SER A 149 8.69 -7.46 10.10
C SER A 149 9.20 -6.85 11.41
N ALA A 150 10.38 -7.27 11.87
CA ALA A 150 11.02 -6.69 13.05
C ALA A 150 11.33 -5.21 12.87
N ALA A 151 11.87 -4.81 11.72
CA ALA A 151 12.12 -3.40 11.40
C ALA A 151 10.81 -2.59 11.39
N MET A 152 9.71 -3.15 10.87
CA MET A 152 8.40 -2.50 10.91
C MET A 152 7.87 -2.34 12.33
N ILE A 153 8.03 -3.34 13.20
CA ILE A 153 7.62 -3.28 14.61
C ILE A 153 8.45 -2.23 15.37
N VAL A 154 9.77 -2.25 15.20
CA VAL A 154 10.65 -1.24 15.81
C VAL A 154 10.25 0.15 15.33
N GLY A 155 10.06 0.33 14.02
CA GLY A 155 9.59 1.59 13.46
C GLY A 155 8.24 2.05 14.02
N LEU A 156 7.29 1.13 14.20
CA LEU A 156 5.99 1.42 14.82
C LEU A 156 6.15 1.88 16.27
N ILE A 157 6.91 1.16 17.09
CA ILE A 157 7.15 1.48 18.50
C ILE A 157 7.87 2.83 18.62
N THR A 158 8.94 3.03 17.85
CA THR A 158 9.67 4.30 17.81
C THR A 158 8.75 5.45 17.41
N THR A 159 7.91 5.25 16.38
CA THR A 159 6.94 6.27 15.95
C THR A 159 5.95 6.59 17.07
N MET A 160 5.39 5.58 17.76
CA MET A 160 4.47 5.80 18.88
C MET A 160 5.12 6.59 20.02
N VAL A 161 6.33 6.20 20.43
CA VAL A 161 7.08 6.88 21.52
C VAL A 161 7.41 8.32 21.12
N CYS A 162 7.94 8.53 19.91
CA CYS A 162 8.28 9.86 19.41
C CYS A 162 7.04 10.74 19.31
N TYR A 163 5.91 10.23 18.79
CA TYR A 163 4.67 10.98 18.74
C TYR A 163 4.22 11.40 20.14
N ILE A 164 4.09 10.47 21.08
CA ILE A 164 3.66 10.79 22.45
C ILE A 164 4.57 11.85 23.08
N TRP A 165 5.89 11.67 22.97
CA TRP A 165 6.87 12.62 23.50
C TRP A 165 6.74 14.01 22.88
N LEU A 166 6.60 14.08 21.55
CA LEU A 166 6.42 15.35 20.83
C LEU A 166 5.13 16.05 21.25
N GLY A 167 4.07 15.29 21.48
CA GLY A 167 2.77 15.80 21.93
C GLY A 167 2.84 16.40 23.32
N TYR A 168 3.60 15.79 24.24
CA TYR A 168 3.82 16.36 25.57
C TYR A 168 4.65 17.65 25.54
N ARG A 169 5.64 17.75 24.64
CA ARG A 169 6.57 18.89 24.60
C ARG A 169 6.05 20.08 23.80
N HIS A 170 5.41 19.83 22.65
CA HIS A 170 4.97 20.88 21.72
C HIS A 170 3.45 21.06 21.69
N GLY A 171 2.69 20.23 22.41
CA GLY A 171 1.24 20.31 22.48
C GLY A 171 0.56 19.75 21.24
N TYR A 172 -0.51 20.42 20.80
CA TYR A 172 -1.44 19.90 19.79
C TYR A 172 -0.76 19.60 18.45
N PHE A 173 -0.98 18.39 17.94
CA PHE A 173 -0.57 18.01 16.58
C PHE A 173 -1.41 18.74 15.54
N VAL A 174 -0.73 19.43 14.62
CA VAL A 174 -1.33 20.09 13.46
C VAL A 174 -1.23 19.15 12.26
N SER A 175 -2.24 19.12 11.39
CA SER A 175 -2.33 18.31 10.16
C SER A 175 -3.01 16.93 10.31
N SER A 176 -2.29 15.81 10.16
CA SER A 176 -2.93 14.49 9.93
C SER A 176 -3.88 14.05 11.04
N PRO A 177 -3.55 14.13 12.34
CA PRO A 177 -4.49 13.78 13.40
C PRO A 177 -5.75 14.65 13.38
N GLN A 178 -5.60 15.96 13.09
CA GLN A 178 -6.73 16.88 12.96
C GLN A 178 -7.60 16.54 11.77
N TYR A 179 -7.02 16.20 10.61
CA TYR A 179 -7.78 15.79 9.41
C TYR A 179 -8.64 14.55 9.69
N HIS A 180 -8.09 13.55 10.37
CA HIS A 180 -8.80 12.29 10.66
C HIS A 180 -9.94 12.54 11.65
N TRP A 181 -9.67 13.26 12.75
CA TRP A 181 -10.68 13.52 13.77
C TRP A 181 -11.71 14.57 13.35
N SER A 182 -11.35 15.55 12.52
CA SER A 182 -12.32 16.46 11.90
C SER A 182 -13.23 15.74 10.93
N TRP A 183 -12.74 14.75 10.18
CA TRP A 183 -13.59 13.88 9.35
C TRP A 183 -14.61 13.11 10.20
N VAL A 184 -14.19 12.53 11.34
CA VAL A 184 -15.11 11.84 12.26
C VAL A 184 -16.15 12.82 12.81
N ALA A 185 -15.71 13.95 13.35
CA ALA A 185 -16.60 14.96 13.92
C ALA A 185 -17.60 15.49 12.88
N ASN A 186 -17.14 15.76 11.67
CA ASN A 186 -18.00 16.18 10.57
C ASN A 186 -19.00 15.09 10.18
N SER A 187 -18.57 13.84 10.08
CA SER A 187 -19.45 12.70 9.71
C SER A 187 -20.53 12.41 10.77
N ILE A 188 -20.25 12.73 12.04
CA ILE A 188 -21.20 12.63 13.16
C ILE A 188 -22.17 13.82 13.16
N ASN A 189 -21.65 15.04 13.03
CA ASN A 189 -22.45 16.26 13.14
C ASN A 189 -23.26 16.56 11.87
N ASN A 190 -22.79 16.09 10.72
CA ASN A 190 -23.45 16.23 9.42
C ASN A 190 -23.64 14.84 8.78
N PRO A 191 -24.61 14.04 9.26
CA PRO A 191 -24.88 12.75 8.66
C PRO A 191 -25.31 12.89 7.20
N ASN A 192 -24.59 12.22 6.29
CA ASN A 192 -24.88 12.27 4.86
C ASN A 192 -25.52 10.96 4.39
N PRO A 193 -26.55 11.04 3.53
CA PRO A 193 -27.10 9.85 2.88
C PRO A 193 -26.09 9.25 1.89
N ALA A 194 -26.35 8.01 1.46
CA ALA A 194 -25.59 7.37 0.39
C ALA A 194 -25.62 8.26 -0.86
N GLU A 195 -24.46 8.47 -1.50
CA GLU A 195 -24.34 9.24 -2.72
C GLU A 195 -24.32 8.31 -3.94
N PRO A 196 -25.41 8.22 -4.74
CA PRO A 196 -25.48 7.27 -5.85
C PRO A 196 -24.44 7.54 -6.93
N LEU A 197 -24.02 8.79 -7.09
CA LEU A 197 -22.99 9.20 -8.05
C LEU A 197 -21.66 8.50 -7.78
N VAL A 198 -21.32 8.22 -6.51
CA VAL A 198 -20.08 7.52 -6.17
C VAL A 198 -20.08 6.10 -6.72
N ALA A 199 -21.22 5.39 -6.65
CA ALA A 199 -21.36 4.07 -7.25
C ALA A 199 -21.26 4.12 -8.78
N VAL A 200 -21.83 5.16 -9.41
CA VAL A 200 -21.73 5.37 -10.86
C VAL A 200 -20.28 5.63 -11.29
N PHE A 201 -19.56 6.53 -10.63
CA PHE A 201 -18.16 6.81 -10.93
C PHE A 201 -17.25 5.61 -10.66
N LEU A 202 -17.52 4.85 -9.59
CA LEU A 202 -16.83 3.59 -9.31
C LEU A 202 -17.04 2.58 -10.45
N ALA A 203 -18.28 2.44 -10.95
CA ALA A 203 -18.62 1.56 -12.06
C ALA A 203 -17.97 2.01 -13.37
N ILE A 204 -17.95 3.32 -13.66
CA ILE A 204 -17.25 3.89 -14.82
C ILE A 204 -15.75 3.59 -14.72
N GLY A 205 -15.12 3.85 -13.57
CA GLY A 205 -13.71 3.58 -13.34
C GLY A 205 -13.36 2.09 -13.50
N ALA A 206 -14.17 1.21 -12.91
CA ALA A 206 -14.02 -0.24 -13.04
C ALA A 206 -14.21 -0.71 -14.50
N GLY A 207 -15.20 -0.15 -15.20
CA GLY A 207 -15.48 -0.43 -16.61
C GLY A 207 -14.32 -0.01 -17.51
N LEU A 208 -13.84 1.23 -17.37
CA LEU A 208 -12.68 1.73 -18.13
C LEU A 208 -11.41 0.94 -17.84
N ALA A 209 -11.13 0.64 -16.57
CA ALA A 209 -9.98 -0.19 -16.20
C ALA A 209 -10.09 -1.61 -16.80
N GLY A 210 -11.29 -2.19 -16.80
CA GLY A 210 -11.58 -3.50 -17.39
C GLY A 210 -11.41 -3.48 -18.92
N LEU A 211 -11.94 -2.47 -19.60
CA LEU A 211 -11.78 -2.30 -21.05
C LEU A 211 -10.31 -2.13 -21.45
N LEU A 212 -9.55 -1.34 -20.71
CA LEU A 212 -8.12 -1.17 -20.94
C LEU A 212 -7.34 -2.47 -20.68
N ALA A 213 -7.68 -3.20 -19.62
CA ALA A 213 -7.07 -4.50 -19.34
C ALA A 213 -7.38 -5.54 -20.43
N LEU A 214 -8.61 -5.55 -20.96
CA LEU A 214 -9.01 -6.41 -22.08
C LEU A 214 -8.31 -6.03 -23.38
N ALA A 215 -8.23 -4.73 -23.68
CA ALA A 215 -7.52 -4.23 -24.85
C ALA A 215 -6.03 -4.61 -24.80
N GLN A 216 -5.39 -4.43 -23.64
CA GLN A 216 -4.00 -4.84 -23.43
C GLN A 216 -3.80 -6.36 -23.56
N TYR A 217 -4.78 -7.17 -23.14
CA TYR A 217 -4.72 -8.62 -23.30
C TYR A 217 -4.92 -9.08 -24.75
N ARG A 218 -5.78 -8.40 -25.51
CA ARG A 218 -6.17 -8.80 -26.87
C ARG A 218 -5.26 -8.24 -27.96
N PHE A 219 -4.72 -7.04 -27.78
CA PHE A 219 -3.90 -6.32 -28.77
C PHE A 219 -2.45 -6.24 -28.30
N ALA A 220 -1.57 -6.98 -28.98
CA ALA A 220 -0.13 -6.92 -28.74
C ALA A 220 0.40 -5.54 -29.19
N GLY A 221 0.88 -4.73 -28.24
CA GLY A 221 1.43 -3.40 -28.50
C GLY A 221 0.50 -2.22 -28.16
N TRP A 222 -0.64 -2.46 -27.51
CA TRP A 222 -1.51 -1.38 -27.05
C TRP A 222 -0.79 -0.41 -26.09
N PRO A 223 -0.73 0.90 -26.37
CA PRO A 223 0.12 1.83 -25.63
C PRO A 223 -0.48 2.26 -24.26
N LEU A 224 -1.80 2.19 -24.10
CA LEU A 224 -2.48 2.67 -22.88
C LEU A 224 -2.60 1.57 -21.83
N HIS A 225 -1.88 1.72 -20.73
CA HIS A 225 -1.93 0.80 -19.61
C HIS A 225 -3.00 1.23 -18.58
N PRO A 226 -3.86 0.33 -18.06
CA PRO A 226 -4.85 0.63 -17.02
C PRO A 226 -4.24 1.13 -15.69
N VAL A 227 -2.92 1.01 -15.54
CA VAL A 227 -2.20 1.45 -14.33
C VAL A 227 -2.28 2.95 -14.18
N GLY A 228 -2.09 3.70 -15.29
CA GLY A 228 -2.12 5.16 -15.26
C GLY A 228 -3.43 5.68 -14.69
N LEU A 229 -4.56 5.07 -15.08
CA LEU A 229 -5.89 5.43 -14.57
C LEU A 229 -6.01 5.20 -13.06
N GLY A 230 -5.38 4.16 -12.53
CA GLY A 230 -5.42 3.84 -11.09
C GLY A 230 -4.51 4.72 -10.22
N ILE A 231 -3.45 5.31 -10.77
CA ILE A 231 -2.44 6.04 -9.99
C ILE A 231 -2.34 7.54 -10.30
N ALA A 232 -2.92 8.02 -11.40
CA ALA A 232 -2.76 9.40 -11.88
C ALA A 232 -3.13 10.46 -10.83
N LEU A 233 -4.19 10.22 -10.07
CA LEU A 233 -4.70 11.16 -9.06
C LEU A 233 -4.10 10.93 -7.65
N THR A 234 -3.13 10.03 -7.53
CA THR A 234 -2.45 9.83 -6.24
C THR A 234 -1.51 10.99 -5.96
N ASN A 235 -1.44 11.42 -4.70
CA ASN A 235 -0.52 12.47 -4.27
C ASN A 235 0.94 12.19 -4.68
N THR A 236 1.34 10.91 -4.66
CA THR A 236 2.67 10.49 -5.10
C THR A 236 2.92 10.86 -6.57
N VAL A 237 1.99 10.51 -7.46
CA VAL A 237 2.15 10.82 -8.89
C VAL A 237 2.01 12.31 -9.16
N SER A 238 1.12 13.03 -8.46
CA SER A 238 0.97 14.48 -8.66
C SER A 238 2.20 15.29 -8.24
N ILE A 239 3.02 14.78 -7.32
CA ILE A 239 4.29 15.42 -6.93
C ILE A 239 5.43 14.93 -7.84
N ASP A 240 5.45 13.63 -8.14
CA ASP A 240 6.57 12.99 -8.83
C ASP A 240 6.44 12.98 -10.37
N TRP A 241 5.33 13.47 -10.96
CA TRP A 241 5.05 13.35 -12.40
C TRP A 241 6.17 13.88 -13.29
N PHE A 242 6.73 15.04 -12.93
CA PHE A 242 7.82 15.66 -13.70
C PHE A 242 9.09 14.82 -13.61
N GLY A 243 9.39 14.24 -12.44
CA GLY A 243 10.49 13.30 -12.25
C GLY A 243 10.31 12.01 -13.04
N ILE A 244 9.09 11.47 -13.08
CA ILE A 244 8.73 10.30 -13.90
C ILE A 244 8.93 10.61 -15.39
N PHE A 245 8.46 11.77 -15.85
CA PHE A 245 8.64 12.23 -17.22
C PHE A 245 10.12 12.39 -17.57
N LEU A 246 10.89 13.04 -16.70
CA LEU A 246 12.33 13.25 -16.91
C LEU A 246 13.09 11.92 -16.92
N ALA A 247 12.77 10.99 -16.02
CA ALA A 247 13.37 9.66 -16.01
C ALA A 247 13.06 8.88 -17.29
N TRP A 248 11.81 8.96 -17.78
CA TRP A 248 11.42 8.37 -19.07
C TRP A 248 12.18 9.01 -20.24
N LEU A 249 12.27 10.34 -20.28
CA LEU A 249 12.95 11.08 -21.33
C LEU A 249 14.44 10.74 -21.36
N ILE A 250 15.12 10.79 -20.21
CA ILE A 250 16.55 10.46 -20.14
C ILE A 250 16.79 9.01 -20.54
N LYS A 251 15.94 8.07 -20.08
CA LYS A 251 16.03 6.66 -20.48
C LYS A 251 15.83 6.48 -21.98
N LEU A 252 14.85 7.19 -22.57
CA LEU A 252 14.59 7.16 -24.00
C LEU A 252 15.78 7.66 -24.80
N LEU A 253 16.35 8.81 -24.43
CA LEU A 253 17.54 9.38 -25.07
C LEU A 253 18.76 8.47 -24.92
N ALA A 254 18.99 7.94 -23.71
CA ALA A 254 20.11 7.04 -23.44
C ALA A 254 20.04 5.75 -24.28
N LEU A 255 18.84 5.15 -24.40
CA LEU A 255 18.63 3.95 -25.22
C LEU A 255 18.69 4.27 -26.72
N ARG A 256 18.16 5.42 -27.15
CA ARG A 256 18.11 5.80 -28.58
C ARG A 256 19.50 6.16 -29.13
N TYR A 257 20.31 6.88 -28.37
CA TYR A 257 21.62 7.36 -28.84
C TYR A 257 22.80 6.48 -28.40
N GLY A 258 22.75 5.89 -27.20
CA GLY A 258 23.86 5.10 -26.65
C GLY A 258 23.59 3.60 -26.49
N GLY A 259 22.39 3.15 -26.86
CA GLY A 259 21.99 1.74 -26.74
C GLY A 259 22.06 1.19 -25.31
N ILE A 260 22.09 -0.14 -25.20
CA ILE A 260 22.09 -0.83 -23.89
C ILE A 260 23.38 -0.59 -23.09
N ARG A 261 24.50 -0.30 -23.77
CA ARG A 261 25.80 -0.06 -23.11
C ARG A 261 25.75 1.23 -22.30
N LEU A 262 25.33 2.35 -22.91
CA LEU A 262 25.18 3.62 -22.20
C LEU A 262 24.18 3.52 -21.04
N TYR A 263 23.06 2.82 -21.25
CA TYR A 263 22.08 2.58 -20.19
C TYR A 263 22.71 1.88 -18.96
N ARG A 264 23.52 0.83 -19.18
CA ARG A 264 24.22 0.14 -18.09
C ARG A 264 25.28 1.01 -17.41
N THR A 265 25.95 1.89 -18.14
CA THR A 265 26.92 2.84 -17.59
C THR A 265 26.26 3.94 -16.76
N LEU A 266 25.05 4.39 -17.12
CA LEU A 266 24.30 5.39 -16.36
C LEU A 266 23.59 4.81 -15.13
N LEU A 267 23.37 3.49 -15.09
CA LEU A 267 22.63 2.84 -14.00
C LEU A 267 23.21 3.14 -12.59
N PRO A 268 24.53 3.05 -12.35
CA PRO A 268 25.11 3.37 -11.04
C PRO A 268 24.88 4.83 -10.62
N PHE A 269 24.84 5.78 -11.56
CA PHE A 269 24.56 7.18 -11.28
C PHE A 269 23.14 7.37 -10.72
N PHE A 270 22.13 6.76 -11.34
CA PHE A 270 20.75 6.85 -10.84
C PHE A 270 20.55 6.13 -9.51
N ILE A 271 21.21 4.97 -9.31
CA ILE A 271 21.22 4.29 -8.01
C ILE A 271 21.87 5.20 -6.95
N GLY A 272 22.98 5.86 -7.29
CA GLY A 272 23.64 6.85 -6.43
C GLY A 272 22.74 8.03 -6.09
N LEU A 273 21.95 8.53 -7.04
CA LEU A 273 20.99 9.61 -6.80
C LEU A 273 19.89 9.18 -5.82
N ILE A 274 19.34 7.98 -5.96
CA ILE A 274 18.36 7.41 -5.02
C ILE A 274 18.99 7.27 -3.62
N LEU A 275 20.16 6.63 -3.52
CA LEU A 275 20.87 6.47 -2.25
C LEU A 275 21.21 7.82 -1.61
N GLY A 276 21.64 8.80 -2.41
CA GLY A 276 21.91 10.16 -1.98
C GLY A 276 20.69 10.83 -1.37
N THR A 277 19.50 10.67 -1.97
CA THR A 277 18.25 11.19 -1.36
C THR A 277 17.93 10.49 -0.03
N CYS A 278 18.12 9.17 0.07
CA CYS A 278 17.89 8.44 1.32
C CYS A 278 18.84 8.91 2.43
N VAL A 279 20.13 9.07 2.12
CA VAL A 279 21.14 9.56 3.08
C VAL A 279 20.90 11.03 3.42
N GLY A 280 20.54 11.86 2.45
CA GLY A 280 20.27 13.29 2.67
C GLY A 280 19.06 13.51 3.57
N VAL A 281 17.92 12.87 3.25
CA VAL A 281 16.70 12.97 4.07
C VAL A 281 16.90 12.32 5.44
N GLY A 282 17.48 11.12 5.48
CA GLY A 282 17.75 10.42 6.74
C GLY A 282 18.74 11.18 7.63
N GLY A 283 19.81 11.71 7.05
CA GLY A 283 20.81 12.52 7.74
C GLY A 283 20.24 13.82 8.25
N ALA A 284 19.47 14.54 7.43
CA ALA A 284 18.77 15.74 7.87
C ALA A 284 17.81 15.44 9.03
N ALA A 285 17.03 14.36 8.95
CA ALA A 285 16.13 13.96 10.03
C ALA A 285 16.87 13.68 11.35
N LEU A 286 18.02 13.02 11.30
CA LEU A 286 18.87 12.81 12.48
C LEU A 286 19.41 14.13 13.03
N VAL A 287 19.92 15.01 12.17
CA VAL A 287 20.40 16.33 12.59
C VAL A 287 19.28 17.13 13.26
N TYR A 288 18.08 17.14 12.68
CA TYR A 288 16.92 17.78 13.29
C TYR A 288 16.57 17.15 14.65
N ALA A 289 16.62 15.82 14.76
CA ALA A 289 16.35 15.13 16.01
C ALA A 289 17.37 15.42 17.13
N PHE A 290 18.63 15.70 16.79
CA PHE A 290 19.68 16.00 17.78
C PHE A 290 19.85 17.49 18.09
N TYR A 291 19.57 18.38 17.14
CA TYR A 291 19.81 19.82 17.31
C TYR A 291 18.56 20.62 17.70
N TYR A 292 17.38 20.21 17.27
CA TYR A 292 16.15 20.97 17.50
C TYR A 292 15.28 20.39 18.63
N TYR A 293 15.65 19.23 19.17
CA TYR A 293 14.93 18.49 20.20
C TYR A 293 15.88 18.09 21.33
#